data_AF-A0AAD9VPT6-F1
#
_entry.id   AF-A0AAD9VPT6-F1
#
_cell.length_a   1.000
_cell.length_b   1.000
_cell.length_c   1.000
_cell.angle_alpha   90.00
_cell.angle_beta   90.00
_cell.angle_gamma   90.00
#
_symmetry.space_group_name_H-M   'P 1'
#
loop_
_entity.id
_entity.type
_entity.pdbx_description
1 polymer ?
#
loop_
_entity_poly.entity_id
_entity_poly.type
_entity_poly.pdbx_seq_one_letter_code
_entity_poly.pdbx_strand_id
1 'polypeptide(L)'
;MSTFHLTIDSSKRPLLGQQYIYKAEKMTFPIEIWEQIFLYIDPVTLTKLRTICKFWREIIDKILKEYGLWYKKCEEDIPQNIWSLLLESLYPSKFYTDFENAKEEVEIWINMYKWWSKSKRLPQCDTSVECLDPVPKHRSREDITCTAALGKILAIGTSEGYIYFYDIDALSEKPIYVADHMEFVCKVKFVGSDGKIIVVSSSINGHIKFWDFKSKELISKDRGKLLCTSHSYCYTVVKNTLIVQGCIPKTLYELPVDDIIAGTADGNKVSLYTEEGHFLNIQLAEDGEVFFTEYVEPPELFIRHYYMFKTNIAVCITEHGYLGFSIQGEKWKFHNILPTLHGIPTAVLIYAHLLVLGLDSGHVCIYYVEDFNILDLNSLSTKRVILDTEPIISLDISAYYEEYVIAASSKRVHFIRFI
;
A
#
# COMPACT_ATOMS: atom_id res chain seq x y z
N MET A 1 44.02 -29.66 -6.19
CA MET A 1 43.74 -28.28 -5.75
C MET A 1 44.84 -27.38 -6.30
N SER A 2 44.60 -26.77 -7.45
CA SER A 2 45.50 -25.81 -8.09
C SER A 2 44.94 -24.41 -7.84
N THR A 3 45.58 -23.68 -6.94
CA THR A 3 45.27 -22.29 -6.61
C THR A 3 45.80 -21.38 -7.72
N PHE A 4 44.89 -20.74 -8.46
CA PHE A 4 45.24 -19.66 -9.39
C PHE A 4 45.40 -18.36 -8.58
N HIS A 5 46.63 -17.84 -8.51
CA HIS A 5 46.90 -16.50 -8.01
C HIS A 5 46.77 -15.49 -9.15
N LEU A 6 45.69 -14.71 -9.13
CA LEU A 6 45.57 -13.49 -9.94
C LEU A 6 46.32 -12.35 -9.22
N THR A 7 47.43 -11.93 -9.80
CA THR A 7 48.17 -10.73 -9.38
C THR A 7 47.62 -9.53 -10.14
N ILE A 8 47.03 -8.57 -9.43
CA ILE A 8 46.55 -7.31 -10.01
C ILE A 8 47.66 -6.27 -9.83
N ASP A 9 48.27 -5.85 -10.94
CA ASP A 9 49.25 -4.76 -10.99
C ASP A 9 48.53 -3.40 -10.89
N SER A 10 48.75 -2.70 -9.77
CA SER A 10 48.08 -1.43 -9.42
C SER A 10 48.78 -0.19 -9.98
N SER A 11 49.76 -0.33 -10.87
CA SER A 11 50.63 0.79 -11.28
C SER A 11 50.20 1.59 -12.52
N LYS A 12 49.02 1.34 -13.12
CA LYS A 12 48.56 2.09 -14.31
C LYS A 12 47.16 2.68 -14.14
N ARG A 13 47.09 3.99 -13.90
CA ARG A 13 45.84 4.77 -14.09
C ARG A 13 45.57 4.93 -15.59
N PRO A 14 44.43 4.45 -16.13
CA PRO A 14 44.09 4.70 -17.52
C PRO A 14 43.43 6.08 -17.67
N LEU A 15 43.83 6.79 -18.71
CA LEU A 15 43.14 7.96 -19.23
C LEU A 15 41.72 7.56 -19.66
N LEU A 16 40.71 8.28 -19.16
CA LEU A 16 39.32 8.14 -19.61
C LEU A 16 39.26 8.42 -21.13
N GLY A 17 38.86 7.41 -21.92
CA GLY A 17 38.51 7.63 -23.33
C GLY A 17 38.74 6.49 -24.32
N GLN A 18 39.37 5.36 -23.94
CA GLN A 18 39.48 4.21 -24.85
C GLN A 18 38.36 3.19 -24.58
N GLN A 19 37.42 3.09 -25.52
CA GLN A 19 36.56 1.93 -25.67
C GLN A 19 37.45 0.71 -25.96
N TYR A 20 37.75 -0.07 -24.93
CA TYR A 20 38.28 -1.41 -25.09
C TYR A 20 37.17 -2.27 -25.72
N ILE A 21 37.20 -2.41 -27.04
CA ILE A 21 36.49 -3.48 -27.74
C ILE A 21 37.21 -4.77 -27.34
N TYR A 22 36.79 -5.37 -26.23
CA TYR A 22 37.14 -6.74 -25.90
C TYR A 22 36.62 -7.62 -27.03
N LYS A 23 37.52 -8.12 -27.88
CA LYS A 23 37.21 -9.25 -28.77
C LYS A 23 36.70 -10.36 -27.86
N ALA A 24 35.41 -10.69 -27.98
CA ALA A 24 34.79 -11.75 -27.21
C ALA A 24 35.60 -13.04 -27.40
N GLU A 25 36.38 -13.39 -26.39
CA GLU A 25 37.04 -14.67 -26.33
C GLU A 25 35.95 -15.75 -26.39
N LYS A 26 36.21 -16.77 -27.20
CA LYS A 26 35.30 -17.86 -27.50
C LYS A 26 34.84 -18.48 -26.17
N MET A 27 33.57 -18.27 -25.80
CA MET A 27 32.99 -18.87 -24.60
C MET A 27 33.22 -20.38 -24.63
N THR A 28 33.73 -20.92 -23.52
CA THR A 28 34.23 -22.30 -23.43
C THR A 28 33.14 -23.36 -23.51
N PHE A 29 31.88 -23.00 -23.24
CA PHE A 29 30.74 -23.91 -23.22
C PHE A 29 29.66 -23.52 -24.25
N PRO A 30 28.94 -24.51 -24.83
CA PRO A 30 27.71 -24.29 -25.59
C PRO A 30 26.64 -23.54 -24.79
N ILE A 31 25.71 -22.89 -25.47
CA ILE A 31 24.64 -22.08 -24.85
C ILE A 31 23.75 -22.92 -23.93
N GLU A 32 23.49 -24.17 -24.29
CA GLU A 32 22.64 -25.11 -23.56
C GLU A 32 23.24 -25.44 -22.18
N ILE A 33 24.57 -25.51 -22.07
CA ILE A 33 25.24 -25.76 -20.80
C ILE A 33 25.13 -24.55 -19.88
N TRP A 34 25.27 -23.34 -20.44
CA TRP A 34 25.05 -22.11 -19.66
C TRP A 34 23.61 -21.99 -19.20
N GLU A 35 22.65 -22.38 -20.05
CA GLU A 35 21.23 -22.41 -19.67
C GLU A 35 21.00 -23.34 -18.47
N GLN A 36 21.54 -24.57 -18.51
CA GLN A 36 21.44 -25.49 -17.38
C GLN A 36 22.10 -24.94 -16.12
N ILE A 37 23.29 -24.32 -16.21
CA ILE A 37 23.97 -23.72 -15.06
C ILE A 37 23.10 -22.62 -14.43
N PHE A 38 22.58 -21.70 -15.25
CA PHE A 38 21.81 -20.57 -14.77
C PHE A 38 20.44 -20.97 -14.20
N LEU A 39 19.85 -22.07 -14.65
CA LEU A 39 18.60 -22.59 -14.08
C LEU A 39 18.71 -22.97 -12.59
N TYR A 40 19.90 -23.27 -12.08
CA TYR A 40 20.14 -23.60 -10.67
C TYR A 40 20.50 -22.38 -9.80
N ILE A 41 20.55 -21.18 -10.38
CA ILE A 41 20.92 -19.95 -9.67
C ILE A 41 19.65 -19.16 -9.34
N ASP A 42 19.58 -18.59 -8.13
CA ASP A 42 18.43 -17.79 -7.74
C ASP A 42 18.28 -16.52 -8.61
N PRO A 43 17.05 -16.04 -8.86
CA PRO A 43 16.79 -14.89 -9.74
C PRO A 43 17.50 -13.60 -9.34
N VAL A 44 17.74 -13.40 -8.04
CA VAL A 44 18.42 -12.22 -7.51
C VAL A 44 19.89 -12.25 -7.92
N THR A 45 20.55 -13.40 -7.76
CA THR A 45 21.92 -13.61 -8.21
C THR A 45 22.03 -13.55 -9.73
N LEU A 46 21.11 -14.18 -10.47
CA LEU A 46 21.06 -14.08 -11.94
C LEU A 46 21.00 -12.63 -12.42
N THR A 47 20.21 -11.79 -11.75
CA THR A 47 20.10 -10.36 -12.10
C THR A 47 21.42 -9.61 -11.93
N LYS A 48 22.25 -9.99 -10.96
CA LYS A 48 23.62 -9.46 -10.81
C LYS A 48 24.52 -9.97 -11.93
N LEU A 49 24.46 -11.27 -12.23
CA LEU A 49 25.26 -11.90 -13.31
C LEU A 49 24.93 -11.34 -14.70
N ARG A 50 23.70 -10.83 -14.90
CA ARG A 50 23.26 -10.13 -16.11
C ARG A 50 24.13 -8.92 -16.50
N THR A 51 24.86 -8.35 -15.53
CA THR A 51 25.73 -7.18 -15.76
C THR A 51 27.12 -7.54 -16.31
N ILE A 52 27.50 -8.82 -16.31
CA ILE A 52 28.86 -9.27 -16.64
C ILE A 52 29.17 -9.08 -18.13
N CYS A 53 28.33 -9.62 -19.02
CA CYS A 53 28.52 -9.46 -20.48
C CYS A 53 27.19 -9.59 -21.25
N LYS A 54 27.19 -9.16 -22.52
CA LYS A 54 26.00 -9.20 -23.38
C LYS A 54 25.46 -10.62 -23.59
N PHE A 55 26.34 -11.60 -23.78
CA PHE A 55 25.94 -13.00 -23.97
C PHE A 55 25.23 -13.58 -22.73
N TRP A 56 25.78 -13.36 -21.54
CA TRP A 56 25.14 -13.78 -20.29
C TRP A 56 23.79 -13.11 -20.11
N ARG A 57 23.70 -11.81 -20.44
CA ARG A 57 22.43 -11.09 -20.39
C ARG A 57 21.36 -11.73 -21.26
N GLU A 58 21.68 -12.05 -22.52
CA GLU A 58 20.73 -12.67 -23.45
C GLU A 58 20.22 -14.03 -22.94
N ILE A 59 21.12 -14.89 -22.43
CA ILE A 59 20.73 -16.19 -21.86
C ILE A 59 19.89 -16.02 -20.59
N ILE A 60 20.33 -15.13 -19.68
CA ILE A 60 19.65 -14.92 -18.40
C ILE A 60 18.26 -14.31 -18.62
N ASP A 61 18.13 -13.31 -19.51
CA ASP A 61 16.83 -12.70 -19.82
C ASP A 61 15.87 -13.74 -20.45
N LYS A 62 16.38 -14.65 -21.29
CA LYS A 62 15.61 -15.79 -21.80
C LYS A 62 15.13 -16.71 -20.65
N ILE A 63 16.03 -17.12 -19.76
CA ILE A 63 15.71 -18.04 -18.65
C ILE A 63 14.71 -17.42 -17.66
N LEU A 64 14.93 -16.17 -17.26
CA LEU A 64 14.05 -15.45 -16.34
C LEU A 64 12.62 -15.36 -16.91
N LYS A 65 12.49 -15.24 -18.24
CA LYS A 65 11.21 -15.18 -18.93
C LYS A 65 10.56 -16.55 -19.12
N GLU A 66 11.26 -17.51 -19.70
CA GLU A 66 10.68 -18.80 -20.08
C GLU A 66 10.32 -19.68 -18.88
N TYR A 67 11.07 -19.58 -17.78
CA TYR A 67 10.90 -20.49 -16.62
C TYR A 67 10.12 -19.87 -15.46
N GLY A 68 9.66 -18.62 -15.61
CA GLY A 68 8.90 -17.90 -14.58
C GLY A 68 9.63 -17.84 -13.24
N LEU A 69 10.97 -17.73 -13.23
CA LEU A 69 11.74 -17.87 -12.00
C LEU A 69 11.40 -16.79 -10.95
N TRP A 70 11.08 -15.58 -11.40
CA TRP A 70 10.64 -14.51 -10.50
C TRP A 70 9.26 -14.76 -9.88
N TYR A 71 8.33 -15.35 -10.63
CA TYR A 71 7.04 -15.79 -10.09
C TYR A 71 7.26 -16.82 -8.97
N LYS A 72 8.03 -17.88 -9.24
CA LYS A 72 8.36 -18.92 -8.24
C LYS A 72 9.03 -18.32 -7.02
N LYS A 73 9.95 -17.37 -7.22
CA LYS A 73 10.62 -16.71 -6.10
C LYS A 73 9.67 -15.87 -5.25
N CYS A 74 8.67 -15.23 -5.85
CA CYS A 74 7.61 -14.54 -5.10
C CYS A 74 6.72 -15.55 -4.36
N GLU A 75 6.35 -16.66 -4.99
CA GLU A 75 5.57 -17.75 -4.39
C GLU A 75 6.25 -18.36 -3.16
N GLU A 76 7.58 -18.47 -3.19
CA GLU A 76 8.39 -18.95 -2.06
C GLU A 76 8.51 -17.91 -0.93
N ASP A 77 8.78 -16.64 -1.26
CA ASP A 77 9.23 -15.65 -0.27
C ASP A 77 8.13 -14.68 0.20
N ILE A 78 6.99 -14.58 -0.51
CA ILE A 78 5.95 -13.56 -0.31
C ILE A 78 4.61 -14.26 -0.02
N PRO A 79 4.00 -14.06 1.16
CA PRO A 79 2.69 -14.62 1.47
C PRO A 79 1.63 -14.26 0.41
N GLN A 80 0.91 -15.25 -0.10
CA GLN A 80 -0.03 -15.05 -1.22
C GLN A 80 -1.16 -14.05 -0.89
N ASN A 81 -1.56 -13.97 0.39
CA ASN A 81 -2.61 -13.07 0.86
C ASN A 81 -2.23 -11.58 0.82
N ILE A 82 -0.97 -11.22 0.54
CA ILE A 82 -0.56 -9.82 0.35
C ILE A 82 -0.33 -9.45 -1.13
N TRP A 83 -0.45 -10.41 -2.06
CA TRP A 83 -0.12 -10.17 -3.47
C TRP A 83 -1.03 -9.13 -4.11
N SER A 84 -2.35 -9.23 -3.91
CA SER A 84 -3.33 -8.28 -4.43
C SER A 84 -3.00 -6.84 -4.00
N LEU A 85 -2.71 -6.65 -2.70
CA LEU A 85 -2.32 -5.36 -2.13
C LEU A 85 -1.05 -4.78 -2.79
N LEU A 86 -0.01 -5.61 -2.95
CA LEU A 86 1.24 -5.19 -3.57
C LEU A 86 1.05 -4.85 -5.06
N LEU A 87 0.31 -5.67 -5.80
CA LEU A 87 0.07 -5.46 -7.22
C LEU A 87 -0.79 -4.22 -7.49
N GLU A 88 -1.84 -3.98 -6.71
CA GLU A 88 -2.67 -2.79 -6.85
C GLU A 88 -1.87 -1.49 -6.65
N SER A 89 -0.89 -1.52 -5.76
CA SER A 89 -0.06 -0.35 -5.45
C SER A 89 1.03 -0.13 -6.51
N LEU A 90 1.63 -1.21 -7.02
CA LEU A 90 2.66 -1.15 -8.06
C LEU A 90 2.07 -0.88 -9.45
N TYR A 91 0.86 -1.37 -9.72
CA TYR A 91 0.20 -1.33 -11.02
C TYR A 91 -1.27 -0.90 -10.87
N PRO A 92 -1.55 0.32 -10.40
CA PRO A 92 -2.92 0.78 -10.11
C PRO A 92 -3.85 0.80 -11.32
N SER A 93 -3.30 0.79 -12.54
CA SER A 93 -4.06 0.76 -13.79
C SER A 93 -4.38 -0.64 -14.31
N LYS A 94 -3.87 -1.70 -13.68
CA LYS A 94 -4.06 -3.08 -14.14
C LYS A 94 -4.81 -3.88 -13.08
N PHE A 95 -5.82 -4.62 -13.50
CA PHE A 95 -6.51 -5.57 -12.64
C PHE A 95 -5.95 -6.97 -12.86
N TYR A 96 -5.55 -7.64 -11.78
CA TYR A 96 -5.21 -9.04 -11.83
C TYR A 96 -6.23 -9.82 -11.01
N THR A 97 -7.34 -10.20 -11.64
CA THR A 97 -8.24 -11.22 -11.09
C THR A 97 -7.63 -12.61 -11.17
N ASP A 98 -6.79 -12.80 -12.19
CA ASP A 98 -6.17 -14.07 -12.50
C ASP A 98 -4.65 -13.90 -12.53
N PHE A 99 -4.01 -14.28 -11.42
CA PHE A 99 -2.56 -14.29 -11.30
C PHE A 99 -1.90 -15.23 -12.30
N GLU A 100 -2.63 -16.20 -12.89
CA GLU A 100 -2.10 -17.08 -13.95
C GLU A 100 -1.70 -16.28 -15.18
N ASN A 101 -2.54 -15.33 -15.61
CA ASN A 101 -2.22 -14.46 -16.75
C ASN A 101 -1.03 -13.54 -16.45
N ALA A 102 -0.85 -13.15 -15.17
CA ALA A 102 0.28 -12.33 -14.75
C ALA A 102 1.61 -13.12 -14.75
N LYS A 103 1.62 -14.46 -14.76
CA LYS A 103 2.86 -15.28 -14.72
C LYS A 103 3.83 -14.95 -15.86
N GLU A 104 3.31 -14.57 -17.01
CA GLU A 104 4.12 -14.23 -18.20
C GLU A 104 4.76 -12.83 -18.11
N GLU A 105 4.23 -11.97 -17.24
CA GLU A 105 4.69 -10.60 -17.05
C GLU A 105 5.85 -10.51 -16.02
N VAL A 106 7.04 -10.92 -16.45
CA VAL A 106 8.26 -10.97 -15.61
C VAL A 106 8.54 -9.69 -14.83
N GLU A 107 8.27 -8.52 -15.42
CA GLU A 107 8.51 -7.21 -14.78
C GLU A 107 7.66 -7.00 -13.52
N ILE A 108 6.44 -7.53 -13.49
CA ILE A 108 5.56 -7.49 -12.32
C ILE A 108 6.24 -8.16 -11.13
N TRP A 109 6.64 -9.41 -11.31
CA TRP A 109 7.23 -10.23 -10.26
C TRP A 109 8.57 -9.68 -9.79
N ILE A 110 9.39 -9.15 -10.71
CA ILE A 110 10.61 -8.42 -10.35
C ILE A 110 10.31 -7.24 -9.44
N ASN A 111 9.35 -6.39 -9.81
CA ASN A 111 9.04 -5.18 -9.06
C ASN A 111 8.38 -5.51 -7.72
N MET A 112 7.49 -6.50 -7.68
CA MET A 112 6.89 -6.99 -6.44
C MET A 112 7.95 -7.54 -5.49
N TYR A 113 8.88 -8.36 -5.98
CA TYR A 113 9.97 -8.89 -5.15
C TYR A 113 10.92 -7.80 -4.66
N LYS A 114 11.32 -6.88 -5.53
CA LYS A 114 12.19 -5.75 -5.15
C LYS A 114 11.56 -4.93 -4.04
N TRP A 115 10.28 -4.61 -4.19
CA TRP A 115 9.53 -3.86 -3.21
C TRP A 115 9.41 -4.62 -1.89
N TRP A 116 9.01 -5.89 -1.92
CA TRP A 116 8.97 -6.77 -0.74
C TRP A 116 10.33 -6.86 -0.02
N SER A 117 11.42 -7.06 -0.76
CA SER A 117 12.77 -7.13 -0.19
C SER A 117 13.22 -5.79 0.39
N LYS A 118 12.78 -4.67 -0.22
CA LYS A 118 13.06 -3.33 0.29
C LYS A 118 12.23 -3.02 1.54
N SER A 119 10.96 -3.43 1.61
CA SER A 119 10.09 -3.21 2.77
C SER A 119 10.68 -3.78 4.06
N LYS A 120 11.33 -4.96 3.99
CA LYS A 120 12.04 -5.55 5.14
C LYS A 120 13.17 -4.68 5.69
N ARG A 121 13.73 -3.79 4.86
CA ARG A 121 14.89 -2.96 5.16
C ARG A 121 14.53 -1.49 5.44
N LEU A 122 13.27 -1.09 5.25
CA LEU A 122 12.85 0.29 5.43
C LEU A 122 13.12 0.83 6.85
N PRO A 123 12.94 0.06 7.94
CA PRO A 123 13.29 0.56 9.27
C PRO A 123 14.77 0.90 9.45
N GLN A 124 15.66 0.34 8.61
CA GLN A 124 17.10 0.58 8.65
C GLN A 124 17.57 1.61 7.63
N CYS A 125 16.73 1.97 6.65
CA CYS A 125 17.07 2.95 5.62
C CYS A 125 17.18 4.37 6.21
N ASP A 126 17.99 5.19 5.55
CA ASP A 126 17.97 6.63 5.75
C ASP A 126 16.68 7.21 5.15
N THR A 127 16.22 8.32 5.70
CA THR A 127 14.95 8.94 5.32
C THR A 127 15.16 10.39 4.95
N SER A 128 14.64 10.80 3.80
CA SER A 128 14.44 12.21 3.44
C SER A 128 12.96 12.56 3.54
N VAL A 129 12.67 13.74 4.07
CA VAL A 129 11.29 14.22 4.23
C VAL A 129 11.09 15.44 3.35
N GLU A 130 10.12 15.37 2.45
CA GLU A 130 9.61 16.51 1.69
C GLU A 130 8.25 16.92 2.25
N CYS A 131 7.87 18.18 2.10
CA CYS A 131 6.64 18.73 2.69
C CYS A 131 5.87 19.56 1.67
N LEU A 132 4.55 19.45 1.71
CA LEU A 132 3.59 20.21 0.93
C LEU A 132 2.65 20.94 1.88
N ASP A 133 2.45 22.24 1.65
CA ASP A 133 1.41 23.06 2.27
C ASP A 133 0.25 23.20 1.26
N PRO A 134 -0.73 22.27 1.23
CA PRO A 134 -1.71 22.20 0.14
C PRO A 134 -2.78 23.29 0.22
N VAL A 135 -3.08 23.77 1.43
CA VAL A 135 -4.14 24.75 1.66
C VAL A 135 -3.62 26.16 1.32
N PRO A 136 -4.28 26.91 0.42
CA PRO A 136 -3.87 28.27 0.11
C PRO A 136 -3.84 29.17 1.35
N LYS A 137 -2.80 30.02 1.47
CA LYS A 137 -2.60 30.90 2.65
C LYS A 137 -3.80 31.80 3.01
N HIS A 138 -4.65 32.14 2.04
CA HIS A 138 -5.85 32.94 2.27
C HIS A 138 -7.03 32.16 2.90
N ARG A 139 -6.91 30.83 3.03
CA ARG A 139 -7.89 29.91 3.63
C ARG A 139 -7.35 29.31 4.93
N SER A 140 -6.87 30.16 5.84
CA SER A 140 -6.18 29.71 7.06
C SER A 140 -7.04 28.84 8.01
N ARG A 141 -8.36 28.88 7.86
CA ARG A 141 -9.32 28.08 8.65
C ARG A 141 -9.57 26.68 8.09
N GLU A 142 -9.14 26.43 6.86
CA GLU A 142 -9.28 25.12 6.24
C GLU A 142 -8.23 24.17 6.82
N ASP A 143 -8.68 23.00 7.24
CA ASP A 143 -7.86 21.93 7.80
C ASP A 143 -7.91 20.74 6.86
N ILE A 144 -6.77 20.07 6.68
CA ILE A 144 -6.70 18.75 6.07
C ILE A 144 -7.42 17.78 7.02
N THR A 145 -8.21 16.87 6.47
CA THR A 145 -8.97 15.88 7.24
C THR A 145 -8.64 14.45 6.85
N CYS A 146 -8.25 14.22 5.60
CA CYS A 146 -7.90 12.92 5.08
C CYS A 146 -7.04 13.03 3.82
N THR A 147 -6.27 11.98 3.55
CA THR A 147 -5.50 11.84 2.31
C THR A 147 -5.73 10.47 1.70
N ALA A 148 -5.55 10.40 0.38
CA ALA A 148 -5.44 9.14 -0.34
C ALA A 148 -4.41 9.30 -1.46
N ALA A 149 -3.68 8.24 -1.77
CA ALA A 149 -2.75 8.18 -2.89
C ALA A 149 -3.09 7.00 -3.82
N LEU A 150 -2.95 7.21 -5.12
CA LEU A 150 -3.01 6.13 -6.12
C LEU A 150 -2.03 6.46 -7.25
N GLY A 151 -0.96 5.66 -7.37
CA GLY A 151 0.10 5.92 -8.32
C GLY A 151 0.76 7.28 -8.04
N LYS A 152 0.73 8.18 -9.04
CA LYS A 152 1.26 9.55 -8.94
C LYS A 152 0.26 10.56 -8.39
N ILE A 153 -0.98 10.15 -8.12
CA ILE A 153 -2.05 11.08 -7.76
C ILE A 153 -2.20 11.08 -6.25
N LEU A 154 -2.11 12.26 -5.65
CA LEU A 154 -2.48 12.50 -4.26
C LEU A 154 -3.79 13.28 -4.22
N ALA A 155 -4.76 12.83 -3.43
CA ALA A 155 -5.97 13.55 -3.12
C ALA A 155 -6.01 13.93 -1.63
N ILE A 156 -6.37 15.18 -1.35
CA ILE A 156 -6.38 15.76 -0.01
C ILE A 156 -7.78 16.34 0.25
N GLY A 157 -8.52 15.76 1.17
CA GLY A 157 -9.83 16.27 1.60
C GLY A 157 -9.70 17.25 2.76
N THR A 158 -10.61 18.22 2.83
CA THR A 158 -10.57 19.27 3.86
C THR A 158 -11.89 19.49 4.60
N SER A 159 -11.79 20.21 5.72
CA SER A 159 -12.91 20.58 6.58
C SER A 159 -13.93 21.51 5.92
N GLU A 160 -13.49 22.31 4.94
CA GLU A 160 -14.35 23.23 4.15
C GLU A 160 -14.96 22.55 2.93
N GLY A 161 -14.67 21.27 2.72
CA GLY A 161 -15.27 20.45 1.67
C GLY A 161 -14.55 20.46 0.33
N TYR A 162 -13.35 21.04 0.25
CA TYR A 162 -12.54 20.94 -0.95
C TYR A 162 -11.78 19.62 -0.99
N ILE A 163 -11.47 19.19 -2.21
CA ILE A 163 -10.58 18.06 -2.47
C ILE A 163 -9.51 18.54 -3.44
N TYR A 164 -8.28 18.65 -2.96
CA TYR A 164 -7.13 19.08 -3.76
C TYR A 164 -6.42 17.87 -4.34
N PHE A 165 -6.08 17.95 -5.63
CA PHE A 165 -5.34 16.90 -6.34
C PHE A 165 -3.95 17.37 -6.74
N TYR A 166 -2.94 16.55 -6.45
CA TYR A 166 -1.53 16.81 -6.72
C TYR A 166 -0.88 15.66 -7.49
N ASP A 167 0.18 15.99 -8.24
CA ASP A 167 1.10 15.02 -8.85
C ASP A 167 2.27 14.85 -7.89
N ILE A 168 2.46 13.63 -7.39
CA ILE A 168 3.52 13.30 -6.42
C ILE A 168 4.91 13.44 -7.07
N ASP A 169 5.05 13.19 -8.36
CA ASP A 169 6.34 13.31 -9.05
C ASP A 169 6.69 14.77 -9.38
N ALA A 170 5.68 15.63 -9.41
CA ALA A 170 5.80 17.03 -9.76
C ALA A 170 5.11 17.91 -8.71
N LEU A 171 5.48 17.71 -7.44
CA LEU A 171 4.93 18.47 -6.32
C LEU A 171 5.11 19.97 -6.58
N SER A 172 3.98 20.66 -6.63
CA SER A 172 3.90 22.09 -6.90
C SER A 172 3.04 22.75 -5.84
N GLU A 173 3.23 24.05 -5.60
CA GLU A 173 2.37 24.81 -4.67
C GLU A 173 0.90 24.83 -5.11
N LYS A 174 0.63 24.57 -6.39
CA LYS A 174 -0.73 24.58 -6.95
C LYS A 174 -1.24 23.16 -7.20
N PRO A 175 -2.50 22.87 -6.86
CA PRO A 175 -3.13 21.62 -7.22
C PRO A 175 -3.34 21.55 -8.75
N ILE A 176 -3.30 20.34 -9.32
CA ILE A 176 -3.66 20.07 -10.72
C ILE A 176 -5.16 20.34 -10.94
N TYR A 177 -5.95 20.05 -9.91
CA TYR A 177 -7.40 20.14 -9.91
C TYR A 177 -7.93 20.28 -8.48
N VAL A 178 -9.05 20.97 -8.32
CA VAL A 178 -9.77 21.09 -7.05
C VAL A 178 -11.23 20.75 -7.29
N ALA A 179 -11.74 19.73 -6.59
CA ALA A 179 -13.16 19.42 -6.55
C ALA A 179 -13.82 20.03 -5.31
N ASP A 180 -15.12 20.27 -5.38
CA ASP A 180 -15.90 20.86 -4.29
C ASP A 180 -17.01 19.90 -3.81
N HIS A 181 -16.76 19.26 -2.66
CA HIS A 181 -17.74 18.43 -1.96
C HIS A 181 -18.83 19.28 -1.29
N MET A 182 -18.60 20.56 -1.03
CA MET A 182 -19.49 21.52 -0.35
C MET A 182 -19.81 21.19 1.12
N GLU A 183 -19.16 20.17 1.68
CA GLU A 183 -19.37 19.70 3.05
C GLU A 183 -18.06 19.15 3.59
N PHE A 184 -17.86 19.20 4.92
CA PHE A 184 -16.69 18.64 5.60
C PHE A 184 -16.37 17.24 5.09
N VAL A 185 -15.27 17.10 4.36
CA VAL A 185 -14.84 15.81 3.80
C VAL A 185 -14.19 15.01 4.92
N CYS A 186 -14.65 13.79 5.16
CA CYS A 186 -14.08 12.93 6.19
C CYS A 186 -13.26 11.76 5.62
N LYS A 187 -13.52 11.36 4.37
CA LYS A 187 -12.72 10.34 3.67
C LYS A 187 -12.63 10.65 2.19
N VAL A 188 -11.47 10.33 1.63
CA VAL A 188 -11.24 10.23 0.18
C VAL A 188 -10.63 8.86 -0.08
N LYS A 189 -11.05 8.20 -1.15
CA LYS A 189 -10.52 6.93 -1.63
C LYS A 189 -10.49 6.92 -3.15
N PHE A 190 -9.57 6.14 -3.71
CA PHE A 190 -9.54 5.88 -5.14
C PHE A 190 -10.16 4.52 -5.46
N VAL A 191 -10.79 4.45 -6.63
CA VAL A 191 -11.22 3.23 -7.30
C VAL A 191 -10.59 3.25 -8.69
N GLY A 192 -9.59 2.40 -8.90
CA GLY A 192 -9.01 2.15 -10.22
C GLY A 192 -9.84 1.10 -10.98
N SER A 193 -10.06 1.31 -12.26
CA SER A 193 -10.79 0.40 -13.15
C SER A 193 -10.28 0.59 -14.58
N ASP A 194 -9.57 -0.38 -15.15
CA ASP A 194 -9.19 -0.43 -16.57
C ASP A 194 -8.70 0.91 -17.18
N GLY A 195 -7.78 1.58 -16.48
CA GLY A 195 -7.22 2.88 -16.91
C GLY A 195 -8.11 4.10 -16.62
N LYS A 196 -9.28 3.91 -16.03
CA LYS A 196 -10.12 4.93 -15.42
C LYS A 196 -9.83 5.03 -13.92
N ILE A 197 -9.76 6.25 -13.42
CA ILE A 197 -9.58 6.53 -12.00
C ILE A 197 -10.81 7.29 -11.52
N ILE A 198 -11.52 6.69 -10.59
CA ILE A 198 -12.65 7.30 -9.90
C ILE A 198 -12.19 7.69 -8.51
N VAL A 199 -12.53 8.91 -8.10
CA VAL A 199 -12.32 9.39 -6.74
C VAL A 199 -13.64 9.32 -6.02
N VAL A 200 -13.65 8.70 -4.85
CA VAL A 200 -14.82 8.62 -3.99
C VAL A 200 -14.53 9.47 -2.76
N SER A 201 -15.43 10.40 -2.48
CA SER A 201 -15.34 11.25 -1.30
C SER A 201 -16.60 11.13 -0.47
N SER A 202 -16.45 11.13 0.84
CA SER A 202 -17.58 11.14 1.78
C SER A 202 -17.48 12.30 2.75
N SER A 203 -18.62 12.88 3.08
CA SER A 203 -18.75 13.89 4.13
C SER A 203 -19.09 13.30 5.49
N ILE A 204 -18.98 14.13 6.54
CA ILE A 204 -19.45 13.78 7.90
C ILE A 204 -20.96 13.49 7.97
N ASN A 205 -21.74 14.00 7.00
CA ASN A 205 -23.19 13.76 6.90
C ASN A 205 -23.54 12.49 6.10
N GLY A 206 -22.53 11.69 5.71
CA GLY A 206 -22.72 10.48 4.93
C GLY A 206 -23.15 10.74 3.48
N HIS A 207 -22.95 11.96 2.95
CA HIS A 207 -23.09 12.21 1.52
C HIS A 207 -21.83 11.73 0.80
N ILE A 208 -22.01 10.90 -0.23
CA ILE A 208 -20.92 10.35 -1.02
C ILE A 208 -20.98 10.94 -2.43
N LYS A 209 -19.82 11.34 -2.95
CA LYS A 209 -19.67 11.85 -4.32
C LYS A 209 -18.62 11.01 -5.06
N PHE A 210 -18.93 10.67 -6.31
CA PHE A 210 -18.04 9.95 -7.21
C PHE A 210 -17.58 10.91 -8.31
N TRP A 211 -16.28 11.02 -8.49
CA TRP A 211 -15.67 11.95 -9.43
C TRP A 211 -14.83 11.18 -10.44
N ASP A 212 -14.96 11.53 -11.71
CA ASP A 212 -14.05 11.04 -12.73
C ASP A 212 -12.81 11.93 -12.73
N PHE A 213 -11.65 11.36 -12.40
CA PHE A 213 -10.42 12.14 -12.24
C PHE A 213 -9.96 12.80 -13.57
N LYS A 214 -10.17 12.13 -14.71
CA LYS A 214 -9.66 12.58 -16.01
C LYS A 214 -10.50 13.69 -16.60
N SER A 215 -11.82 13.52 -16.61
CA SER A 215 -12.78 14.52 -17.08
C SER A 215 -13.00 15.63 -16.05
N LYS A 216 -12.69 15.37 -14.78
CA LYS A 216 -12.91 16.28 -13.64
C LYS A 216 -14.39 16.52 -13.35
N GLU A 217 -15.25 15.61 -13.80
CA GLU A 217 -16.70 15.73 -13.65
C GLU A 217 -17.23 14.87 -12.50
N LEU A 218 -18.33 15.32 -11.89
CA LEU A 218 -19.08 14.54 -10.93
C LEU A 218 -19.89 13.47 -11.68
N ILE A 219 -19.63 12.21 -11.39
CA ILE A 219 -20.32 11.05 -11.99
C ILE A 219 -21.68 10.85 -11.31
N SER A 220 -21.68 10.73 -9.99
CA SER A 220 -22.88 10.40 -9.21
C SER A 220 -22.79 10.86 -7.76
N LYS A 221 -23.94 10.91 -7.10
CA LYS A 221 -24.09 11.17 -5.66
C LYS A 221 -24.80 9.99 -5.02
N ASP A 222 -24.40 9.64 -3.82
CA ASP A 222 -25.05 8.60 -3.01
C ASP A 222 -25.08 9.00 -1.53
N ARG A 223 -25.66 8.14 -0.69
CA ARG A 223 -25.70 8.30 0.76
C ARG A 223 -25.27 7.02 1.46
N GLY A 224 -24.62 7.18 2.60
CA GLY A 224 -24.22 6.09 3.47
C GLY A 224 -22.83 6.29 4.07
N LYS A 225 -22.34 5.24 4.72
CA LYS A 225 -21.01 5.20 5.29
C LYS A 225 -20.05 4.55 4.29
N LEU A 226 -19.09 5.33 3.79
CA LEU A 226 -18.00 4.79 2.97
C LEU A 226 -17.09 3.93 3.85
N LEU A 227 -17.05 2.62 3.57
CA LEU A 227 -16.21 1.68 4.32
C LEU A 227 -14.80 1.62 3.73
N CYS A 228 -14.70 1.09 2.51
CA CYS A 228 -13.45 0.86 1.80
C CYS A 228 -13.66 0.86 0.29
N THR A 229 -12.56 0.79 -0.43
CA THR A 229 -12.52 0.52 -1.86
C THR A 229 -11.62 -0.69 -2.12
N SER A 230 -11.92 -1.42 -3.17
CA SER A 230 -11.04 -2.43 -3.76
C SER A 230 -10.78 -2.05 -5.22
N HIS A 231 -10.01 -2.85 -5.95
CA HIS A 231 -9.93 -2.67 -7.39
C HIS A 231 -11.32 -2.72 -8.02
N SER A 232 -11.67 -1.70 -8.78
CA SER A 232 -12.95 -1.55 -9.49
C SER A 232 -14.22 -1.39 -8.65
N TYR A 233 -14.18 -1.49 -7.31
CA TYR A 233 -15.37 -1.42 -6.47
C TYR A 233 -15.22 -0.48 -5.27
N CYS A 234 -16.35 0.10 -4.89
CA CYS A 234 -16.58 0.94 -3.72
C CYS A 234 -17.65 0.29 -2.86
N TYR A 235 -17.39 0.20 -1.56
CA TYR A 235 -18.25 -0.46 -0.59
C TYR A 235 -18.81 0.58 0.38
N THR A 236 -20.12 0.77 0.33
CA THR A 236 -20.86 1.70 1.18
C THR A 236 -21.87 0.93 1.99
N VAL A 237 -22.10 1.31 3.25
CA VAL A 237 -23.16 0.73 4.06
C VAL A 237 -24.23 1.76 4.40
N VAL A 238 -25.49 1.36 4.28
CA VAL A 238 -26.66 2.09 4.72
C VAL A 238 -27.48 1.17 5.61
N LYS A 239 -27.43 1.39 6.94
CA LYS A 239 -28.01 0.47 7.94
C LYS A 239 -27.41 -0.94 7.78
N ASN A 240 -28.22 -1.97 7.62
CA ASN A 240 -27.81 -3.34 7.30
C ASN A 240 -27.62 -3.60 5.79
N THR A 241 -27.67 -2.60 4.90
CA THR A 241 -27.48 -2.84 3.46
C THR A 241 -26.07 -2.48 3.02
N LEU A 242 -25.31 -3.47 2.54
CA LEU A 242 -24.05 -3.27 1.84
C LEU A 242 -24.31 -2.96 0.37
N ILE A 243 -23.86 -1.80 -0.06
CA ILE A 243 -23.91 -1.32 -1.44
C ILE A 243 -22.53 -1.50 -2.05
N VAL A 244 -22.45 -2.29 -3.11
CA VAL A 244 -21.25 -2.48 -3.90
C VAL A 244 -21.44 -1.75 -5.23
N GLN A 245 -20.66 -0.70 -5.44
CA GLN A 245 -20.74 0.14 -6.64
C GLN A 245 -19.38 0.15 -7.34
N GLY A 246 -19.33 -0.08 -8.65
CA GLY A 246 -18.07 -0.22 -9.36
C GLY A 246 -18.23 -0.27 -10.88
N CYS A 247 -17.45 -1.13 -11.52
CA CYS A 247 -17.62 -1.47 -12.95
C CYS A 247 -18.92 -2.22 -13.24
N ILE A 248 -19.36 -3.01 -12.25
CA ILE A 248 -20.64 -3.71 -12.29
C ILE A 248 -21.74 -2.72 -11.88
N PRO A 249 -22.99 -2.86 -12.39
CA PRO A 249 -24.15 -2.17 -11.84
C PRO A 249 -24.17 -2.20 -10.31
N LYS A 250 -24.69 -1.15 -9.70
CA LYS A 250 -24.86 -1.05 -8.24
C LYS A 250 -25.62 -2.28 -7.72
N THR A 251 -24.96 -3.09 -6.90
CA THR A 251 -25.54 -4.29 -6.27
C THR A 251 -25.77 -4.02 -4.78
N LEU A 252 -26.87 -4.54 -4.25
CA LEU A 252 -27.28 -4.39 -2.86
C LEU A 252 -27.28 -5.77 -2.19
N TYR A 253 -26.67 -5.86 -1.02
CA TYR A 253 -26.65 -7.05 -0.18
C TYR A 253 -27.25 -6.69 1.18
N GLU A 254 -28.28 -7.42 1.60
CA GLU A 254 -28.80 -7.31 2.96
C GLU A 254 -27.89 -8.11 3.90
N LEU A 255 -27.42 -7.44 4.96
CA LEU A 255 -26.57 -8.03 5.99
C LEU A 255 -27.43 -8.53 7.15
N PRO A 256 -27.02 -9.61 7.82
CA PRO A 256 -27.73 -10.13 8.99
C PRO A 256 -27.50 -9.29 10.26
N VAL A 257 -26.69 -8.23 10.17
CA VAL A 257 -26.24 -7.39 11.28
C VAL A 257 -26.32 -5.92 10.89
N ASP A 258 -26.49 -5.06 11.90
CA ASP A 258 -26.44 -3.62 11.78
C ASP A 258 -25.07 -3.06 12.23
N ASP A 259 -24.95 -1.73 12.25
CA ASP A 259 -23.85 -1.00 12.89
C ASP A 259 -22.44 -1.42 12.45
N ILE A 260 -22.26 -1.52 11.13
CA ILE A 260 -20.94 -1.77 10.53
C ILE A 260 -19.99 -0.60 10.82
N ILE A 261 -18.93 -0.87 11.59
CA ILE A 261 -17.96 0.15 12.00
C ILE A 261 -16.79 0.27 11.03
N ALA A 262 -16.32 -0.85 10.50
CA ALA A 262 -15.20 -0.93 9.57
C ALA A 262 -15.39 -2.06 8.56
N GLY A 263 -14.69 -1.96 7.42
CA GLY A 263 -14.73 -2.98 6.38
C GLY A 263 -13.49 -2.90 5.50
N THR A 264 -13.12 -4.04 4.93
CA THR A 264 -12.09 -4.16 3.89
C THR A 264 -12.61 -5.08 2.79
N ALA A 265 -12.06 -4.96 1.60
CA ALA A 265 -12.43 -5.82 0.49
C ALA A 265 -11.20 -6.18 -0.34
N ASP A 266 -11.13 -7.44 -0.77
CA ASP A 266 -10.15 -7.92 -1.72
C ASP A 266 -10.83 -8.72 -2.83
N GLY A 267 -10.96 -8.08 -3.99
CA GLY A 267 -11.79 -8.59 -5.08
C GLY A 267 -13.23 -8.81 -4.64
N ASN A 268 -13.68 -10.05 -4.67
CA ASN A 268 -15.03 -10.45 -4.28
C ASN A 268 -15.15 -10.90 -2.82
N LYS A 269 -14.08 -10.81 -2.02
CA LYS A 269 -14.12 -11.05 -0.57
C LYS A 269 -14.28 -9.74 0.14
N VAL A 270 -15.29 -9.63 0.99
CA VAL A 270 -15.51 -8.46 1.85
C VAL A 270 -15.51 -8.93 3.29
N SER A 271 -14.70 -8.30 4.12
CA SER A 271 -14.69 -8.55 5.55
C SER A 271 -15.20 -7.32 6.27
N LEU A 272 -16.16 -7.49 7.18
CA LEU A 272 -16.81 -6.42 7.92
C LEU A 272 -16.65 -6.64 9.42
N TYR A 273 -16.58 -5.55 10.16
CA TYR A 273 -16.59 -5.54 11.62
C TYR A 273 -17.73 -4.65 12.12
N THR A 274 -18.46 -5.12 13.13
CA THR A 274 -19.62 -4.41 13.72
C THR A 274 -19.31 -3.87 15.11
N GLU A 275 -20.11 -2.91 15.57
CA GLU A 275 -20.00 -2.38 16.93
C GLU A 275 -20.24 -3.46 18.00
N GLU A 276 -21.13 -4.43 17.72
CA GLU A 276 -21.45 -5.55 18.61
C GLU A 276 -20.37 -6.65 18.64
N GLY A 277 -19.30 -6.52 17.83
CA GLY A 277 -18.19 -7.49 17.78
C GLY A 277 -18.36 -8.62 16.76
N HIS A 278 -19.40 -8.60 15.93
CA HIS A 278 -19.49 -9.54 14.81
C HIS A 278 -18.41 -9.25 13.75
N PHE A 279 -17.68 -10.30 13.36
CA PHE A 279 -16.79 -10.32 12.21
C PHE A 279 -17.43 -11.15 11.10
N LEU A 280 -17.67 -10.52 9.95
CA LEU A 280 -18.36 -11.14 8.82
C LEU A 280 -17.40 -11.26 7.66
N ASN A 281 -17.27 -12.48 7.12
CA ASN A 281 -16.62 -12.72 5.84
C ASN A 281 -17.69 -13.02 4.80
N ILE A 282 -17.76 -12.17 3.78
CA ILE A 282 -18.74 -12.20 2.72
C ILE A 282 -18.02 -12.50 1.41
N GLN A 283 -18.47 -13.54 0.72
CA GLN A 283 -18.02 -13.87 -0.63
C GLN A 283 -19.09 -13.39 -1.62
N LEU A 284 -18.78 -12.34 -2.39
CA LEU A 284 -19.68 -11.78 -3.40
C LEU A 284 -19.66 -12.68 -4.64
N ALA A 285 -20.72 -13.45 -4.84
CA ALA A 285 -20.94 -14.25 -6.04
C ALA A 285 -22.21 -13.78 -6.77
N GLU A 286 -22.33 -14.08 -8.07
CA GLU A 286 -23.50 -13.68 -8.90
C GLU A 286 -24.81 -14.32 -8.41
N ASP A 287 -24.72 -15.47 -7.74
CA ASP A 287 -25.81 -16.26 -7.17
C ASP A 287 -26.13 -15.92 -5.71
N GLY A 288 -25.41 -14.96 -5.10
CA GLY A 288 -25.99 -14.09 -4.08
C GLY A 288 -25.69 -14.36 -2.60
N GLU A 289 -25.06 -15.45 -2.17
CA GLU A 289 -24.73 -15.63 -0.73
C GLU A 289 -23.55 -16.58 -0.46
N VAL A 290 -22.63 -16.20 0.45
CA VAL A 290 -22.26 -17.01 1.65
C VAL A 290 -21.77 -16.07 2.75
N PHE A 291 -22.33 -16.21 3.97
CA PHE A 291 -21.95 -15.49 5.18
C PHE A 291 -21.35 -16.46 6.22
N PHE A 292 -20.12 -16.22 6.65
CA PHE A 292 -19.63 -16.75 7.93
C PHE A 292 -19.60 -15.59 8.92
N THR A 293 -20.39 -15.72 9.99
CA THR A 293 -20.37 -14.78 11.12
C THR A 293 -19.64 -15.45 12.26
N GLU A 294 -18.46 -14.93 12.58
CA GLU A 294 -17.76 -15.28 13.81
C GLU A 294 -17.98 -14.14 14.81
N TYR A 295 -18.37 -14.50 16.04
CA TYR A 295 -18.49 -13.51 17.10
C TYR A 295 -17.11 -13.29 17.72
N VAL A 296 -16.62 -12.06 17.62
CA VAL A 296 -15.35 -11.63 18.20
C VAL A 296 -15.70 -10.65 19.30
N GLU A 297 -15.45 -11.02 20.54
CA GLU A 297 -15.76 -10.15 21.68
C GLU A 297 -15.24 -8.73 21.43
N PRO A 298 -16.12 -7.71 21.38
CA PRO A 298 -15.70 -6.35 21.07
C PRO A 298 -14.78 -5.83 22.18
N PRO A 299 -13.95 -4.82 21.89
CA PRO A 299 -13.17 -4.17 22.93
C PRO A 299 -14.05 -3.69 24.10
N GLU A 300 -13.72 -4.05 25.34
CA GLU A 300 -14.37 -3.48 26.54
C GLU A 300 -13.99 -1.99 26.78
N LEU A 301 -13.30 -1.38 25.81
CA LEU A 301 -12.74 -0.04 25.88
C LEU A 301 -13.41 0.85 24.84
N PHE A 302 -13.60 2.13 25.18
CA PHE A 302 -14.07 3.12 24.21
C PHE A 302 -13.06 3.26 23.07
N ILE A 303 -13.54 3.07 21.84
CA ILE A 303 -12.72 3.14 20.63
C ILE A 303 -12.91 4.48 19.95
N ARG A 304 -11.79 5.16 19.68
CA ARG A 304 -11.77 6.41 18.92
C ARG A 304 -11.83 6.16 17.42
N HIS A 305 -11.04 5.20 16.93
CA HIS A 305 -10.93 4.89 15.50
C HIS A 305 -10.81 3.39 15.26
N TYR A 306 -11.49 2.92 14.21
CA TYR A 306 -11.31 1.58 13.66
C TYR A 306 -10.70 1.66 12.26
N TYR A 307 -9.79 0.73 11.99
CA TYR A 307 -9.13 0.53 10.72
C TYR A 307 -9.27 -0.94 10.33
N MET A 308 -9.36 -1.19 9.04
CA MET A 308 -9.39 -2.55 8.52
C MET A 308 -8.58 -2.62 7.23
N PHE A 309 -7.73 -3.64 7.13
CA PHE A 309 -6.77 -3.81 6.05
C PHE A 309 -6.98 -5.14 5.33
N LYS A 310 -6.62 -5.22 4.05
CA LYS A 310 -6.86 -6.39 3.17
C LYS A 310 -6.34 -7.73 3.68
N THR A 311 -5.39 -7.72 4.60
CA THR A 311 -4.85 -8.92 5.29
C THR A 311 -5.79 -9.49 6.36
N ASN A 312 -7.06 -9.06 6.38
CA ASN A 312 -8.04 -9.35 7.44
C ASN A 312 -7.53 -8.94 8.82
N ILE A 313 -6.82 -7.82 8.88
CA ILE A 313 -6.36 -7.23 10.14
C ILE A 313 -7.26 -6.04 10.44
N ALA A 314 -7.99 -6.14 11.55
CA ALA A 314 -8.68 -5.03 12.16
C ALA A 314 -7.78 -4.41 13.23
N VAL A 315 -7.68 -3.08 13.21
CA VAL A 315 -6.92 -2.31 14.20
C VAL A 315 -7.83 -1.27 14.81
N CYS A 316 -7.74 -1.06 16.11
CA CYS A 316 -8.44 0.03 16.78
C CYS A 316 -7.49 0.87 17.63
N ILE A 317 -7.81 2.15 17.74
CA ILE A 317 -7.17 3.07 18.70
C ILE A 317 -8.20 3.39 19.77
N THR A 318 -7.89 3.09 21.03
CA THR A 318 -8.77 3.40 22.17
C THR A 318 -8.69 4.88 22.55
N GLU A 319 -9.66 5.39 23.30
CA GLU A 319 -9.62 6.77 23.85
C GLU A 319 -8.38 7.03 24.73
N HIS A 320 -7.83 5.99 25.35
CA HIS A 320 -6.63 6.05 26.18
C HIS A 320 -5.33 5.83 25.39
N GLY A 321 -5.40 5.70 24.06
CA GLY A 321 -4.24 5.55 23.19
C GLY A 321 -3.64 4.14 23.13
N TYR A 322 -4.39 3.12 23.56
CA TYR A 322 -4.00 1.73 23.35
C TYR A 322 -4.25 1.34 21.90
N LEU A 323 -3.40 0.47 21.37
CA LEU A 323 -3.56 -0.09 20.04
C LEU A 323 -4.05 -1.54 20.15
N GLY A 324 -5.25 -1.81 19.64
CA GLY A 324 -5.82 -3.16 19.59
C GLY A 324 -5.68 -3.77 18.21
N PHE A 325 -5.33 -5.05 18.12
CA PHE A 325 -5.32 -5.83 16.88
C PHE A 325 -6.24 -7.04 16.99
N SER A 326 -7.06 -7.27 15.97
CA SER A 326 -7.79 -8.52 15.72
C SER A 326 -7.39 -9.02 14.34
N ILE A 327 -6.86 -10.24 14.27
CA ILE A 327 -6.30 -10.82 13.04
C ILE A 327 -7.18 -11.98 12.65
N GLN A 328 -7.73 -11.94 11.45
CA GLN A 328 -8.64 -12.98 10.92
C GLN A 328 -9.86 -13.24 11.81
N GLY A 329 -10.30 -12.25 12.60
CA GLY A 329 -11.40 -12.41 13.54
C GLY A 329 -10.99 -13.01 14.90
N GLU A 330 -9.70 -13.18 15.19
CA GLU A 330 -9.28 -13.58 16.53
C GLU A 330 -9.55 -12.49 17.59
N LYS A 331 -9.58 -12.90 18.87
CA LYS A 331 -9.77 -11.98 20.01
C LYS A 331 -8.75 -10.85 20.00
N TRP A 332 -9.22 -9.65 20.34
CA TRP A 332 -8.38 -8.44 20.39
C TRP A 332 -7.18 -8.59 21.34
N LYS A 333 -5.99 -8.27 20.82
CA LYS A 333 -4.76 -8.10 21.58
C LYS A 333 -4.44 -6.61 21.69
N PHE A 334 -4.39 -6.10 22.91
CA PHE A 334 -4.13 -4.68 23.18
C PHE A 334 -2.68 -4.44 23.61
N HIS A 335 -2.09 -3.40 23.03
CA HIS A 335 -0.73 -2.98 23.31
C HIS A 335 -0.74 -1.55 23.89
N ASN A 336 -0.14 -1.41 25.08
CA ASN A 336 0.15 -0.09 25.63
C ASN A 336 1.47 0.41 25.05
N ILE A 337 1.40 1.32 24.08
CA ILE A 337 2.57 1.83 23.37
C ILE A 337 3.05 3.19 23.84
N LEU A 338 2.32 3.83 24.76
CA LEU A 338 2.69 5.12 25.32
C LEU A 338 4.09 5.12 25.98
N PRO A 339 4.50 4.09 26.76
CA PRO A 339 5.84 4.06 27.36
C PRO A 339 6.98 4.03 26.33
N THR A 340 6.73 3.40 25.17
CA THR A 340 7.75 3.14 24.14
C THR A 340 7.80 4.27 23.11
N LEU A 341 6.66 4.84 22.75
CA LEU A 341 6.55 5.85 21.70
C LEU A 341 6.51 7.29 22.20
N HIS A 342 6.16 7.51 23.47
CA HIS A 342 5.97 8.83 24.07
C HIS A 342 4.95 9.70 23.29
N GLY A 343 3.88 9.08 22.80
CA GLY A 343 2.78 9.75 22.11
C GLY A 343 1.57 8.82 21.96
N ILE A 344 0.40 9.41 21.72
CA ILE A 344 -0.85 8.68 21.47
C ILE A 344 -0.98 8.47 19.96
N PRO A 345 -1.22 7.23 19.48
CA PRO A 345 -1.53 6.99 18.09
C PRO A 345 -2.78 7.75 17.67
N THR A 346 -2.72 8.38 16.50
CA THR A 346 -3.82 9.09 15.87
C THR A 346 -4.17 8.52 14.51
N ALA A 347 -3.18 7.93 13.81
CA ALA A 347 -3.37 7.26 12.53
C ALA A 347 -2.64 5.92 12.48
N VAL A 348 -3.20 4.95 11.75
CA VAL A 348 -2.59 3.64 11.50
C VAL A 348 -2.62 3.34 10.01
N LEU A 349 -1.52 2.81 9.51
CA LEU A 349 -1.42 2.20 8.19
C LEU A 349 -0.73 0.84 8.32
N ILE A 350 -1.38 -0.20 7.82
CA ILE A 350 -0.74 -1.50 7.56
C ILE A 350 -0.62 -1.66 6.06
N TYR A 351 0.60 -1.97 5.62
CA TYR A 351 0.88 -2.24 4.23
C TYR A 351 1.86 -3.41 4.09
N ALA A 352 1.35 -4.55 3.62
CA ALA A 352 2.04 -5.84 3.69
C ALA A 352 2.53 -6.12 5.12
N HIS A 353 3.85 -6.13 5.33
CA HIS A 353 4.48 -6.38 6.63
C HIS A 353 4.96 -5.09 7.32
N LEU A 354 4.57 -3.92 6.81
CA LEU A 354 4.85 -2.64 7.42
C LEU A 354 3.67 -2.23 8.30
N LEU A 355 3.98 -1.83 9.53
CA LEU A 355 3.07 -1.11 10.39
C LEU A 355 3.62 0.30 10.57
N VAL A 356 2.82 1.29 10.18
CA VAL A 356 3.14 2.71 10.29
C VAL A 356 2.13 3.35 11.23
N LEU A 357 2.64 4.02 12.26
CA LEU A 357 1.85 4.72 13.27
C LEU A 357 2.14 6.21 13.19
N GLY A 358 1.08 7.01 13.09
CA GLY A 358 1.13 8.46 13.22
C GLY A 358 0.73 8.83 14.64
N LEU A 359 1.50 9.71 15.29
CA LEU A 359 1.27 10.11 16.67
C LEU A 359 0.72 11.54 16.76
N ASP A 360 0.05 11.82 17.88
CA ASP A 360 -0.40 13.16 18.29
C ASP A 360 0.72 14.21 18.39
N SER A 361 1.95 13.75 18.58
CA SER A 361 3.15 14.57 18.66
C SER A 361 3.75 14.94 17.30
N GLY A 362 3.14 14.55 16.18
CA GLY A 362 3.66 14.78 14.82
C GLY A 362 4.80 13.86 14.41
N HIS A 363 5.01 12.79 15.18
CA HIS A 363 5.96 11.73 14.85
C HIS A 363 5.29 10.62 14.03
N VAL A 364 6.09 9.99 13.17
CA VAL A 364 5.74 8.75 12.49
C VAL A 364 6.70 7.64 12.93
N CYS A 365 6.14 6.51 13.32
CA CYS A 365 6.87 5.32 13.74
C CYS A 365 6.61 4.19 12.74
N ILE A 366 7.68 3.63 12.18
CA ILE A 366 7.63 2.57 11.16
C ILE A 366 8.24 1.31 11.72
N TYR A 367 7.48 0.23 11.65
CA TYR A 367 7.83 -1.11 12.09
C TYR A 367 7.79 -2.05 10.89
N TYR A 368 8.71 -3.01 10.89
CA TYR A 368 8.57 -4.23 10.09
C TYR A 368 8.09 -5.35 11.01
N VAL A 369 6.98 -5.98 10.63
CA VAL A 369 6.30 -7.03 11.40
C VAL A 369 6.33 -8.30 10.56
N GLU A 370 7.11 -9.30 10.99
CA GLU A 370 7.17 -10.59 10.28
C GLU A 370 5.87 -11.36 10.34
N ASP A 371 5.22 -11.36 11.51
CA ASP A 371 3.93 -11.99 11.73
C ASP A 371 3.14 -11.17 12.75
N PHE A 372 1.97 -10.69 12.33
CA PHE A 372 1.10 -9.90 13.19
C PHE A 372 0.51 -10.74 14.34
N ASN A 373 0.43 -12.07 14.23
CA ASN A 373 -0.17 -12.93 15.26
C ASN A 373 0.65 -12.94 16.56
N ILE A 374 1.96 -12.73 16.46
CA ILE A 374 2.92 -12.69 17.56
C ILE A 374 3.46 -11.26 17.79
N LEU A 375 2.73 -10.24 17.35
CA LEU A 375 3.15 -8.86 17.44
C LEU A 375 3.47 -8.46 18.89
N ASP A 376 4.69 -7.97 19.11
CA ASP A 376 5.09 -7.31 20.35
C ASP A 376 5.84 -6.01 20.01
N LEU A 377 5.14 -4.89 20.12
CA LEU A 377 5.67 -3.57 19.76
C LEU A 377 6.84 -3.12 20.64
N ASN A 378 7.04 -3.73 21.81
CA ASN A 378 8.14 -3.38 22.71
C ASN A 378 9.47 -4.04 22.33
N SER A 379 9.42 -5.18 21.61
CA SER A 379 10.63 -5.89 21.16
C SER A 379 11.04 -5.55 19.73
N LEU A 380 10.14 -4.96 18.92
CA LEU A 380 10.41 -4.63 17.53
C LEU A 380 11.29 -3.38 17.36
N SER A 381 12.25 -3.46 16.43
CA SER A 381 13.02 -2.29 15.99
C SER A 381 12.11 -1.27 15.31
N THR A 382 12.15 -0.02 15.76
CA THR A 382 11.30 1.06 15.23
C THR A 382 12.15 2.12 14.54
N LYS A 383 11.77 2.54 13.33
CA LYS A 383 12.26 3.80 12.75
C LYS A 383 11.32 4.92 13.15
N ARG A 384 11.83 5.92 13.86
CA ARG A 384 11.08 7.13 14.20
C ARG A 384 11.49 8.26 13.28
N VAL A 385 10.51 8.95 12.71
CA VAL A 385 10.68 10.14 11.87
C VAL A 385 9.87 11.27 12.49
N ILE A 386 10.51 12.42 12.69
CA ILE A 386 9.86 13.63 13.23
C ILE A 386 9.44 14.49 12.04
N LEU A 387 8.14 14.74 11.88
CA LEU A 387 7.60 15.45 10.73
C LEU A 387 7.11 16.85 11.10
N ASP A 388 6.34 16.93 12.18
CA ASP A 388 5.68 18.15 12.63
C ASP A 388 5.52 18.12 14.15
N THR A 389 4.88 19.15 14.71
CA THR A 389 4.40 19.20 16.09
C THR A 389 2.90 18.93 16.21
N GLU A 390 2.19 18.90 15.07
CA GLU A 390 0.76 18.61 15.01
C GLU A 390 0.47 17.11 14.88
N PRO A 391 -0.67 16.63 15.39
CA PRO A 391 -1.08 15.24 15.22
C PRO A 391 -1.07 14.77 13.77
N ILE A 392 -0.55 13.56 13.54
CA ILE A 392 -0.66 12.90 12.23
C ILE A 392 -2.06 12.28 12.13
N ILE A 393 -2.90 12.85 11.29
CA ILE A 393 -4.32 12.49 11.16
C ILE A 393 -4.60 11.48 10.04
N SER A 394 -3.69 11.35 9.08
CA SER A 394 -3.85 10.46 7.93
C SER A 394 -2.51 9.89 7.51
N LEU A 395 -2.52 8.62 7.13
CA LEU A 395 -1.37 7.89 6.61
C LEU A 395 -1.76 7.18 5.33
N ASP A 396 -0.88 7.21 4.35
CA ASP A 396 -0.98 6.40 3.14
C ASP A 396 0.42 6.02 2.63
N ILE A 397 0.48 5.16 1.63
CA ILE A 397 1.73 4.76 0.99
C ILE A 397 1.57 4.76 -0.53
N SER A 398 2.54 5.35 -1.21
CA SER A 398 2.69 5.18 -2.65
C SER A 398 3.94 4.34 -2.92
N ALA A 399 3.76 3.24 -3.63
CA ALA A 399 4.85 2.37 -4.08
C ALA A 399 5.13 2.53 -5.58
N TYR A 400 4.58 3.56 -6.21
CA TYR A 400 4.63 3.75 -7.66
C TYR A 400 5.86 4.58 -8.07
N TYR A 401 6.83 3.94 -8.72
CA TYR A 401 8.17 4.46 -9.08
C TYR A 401 9.06 4.83 -7.90
N GLU A 402 8.64 5.78 -7.08
CA GLU A 402 9.27 6.16 -5.85
C GLU A 402 8.40 5.77 -4.67
N GLU A 403 9.04 5.48 -3.56
CA GLU A 403 8.43 4.81 -2.43
C GLU A 403 8.30 5.79 -1.29
N TYR A 404 7.07 6.26 -1.08
CA TYR A 404 6.77 7.27 -0.08
C TYR A 404 5.78 6.73 0.94
N VAL A 405 6.11 6.90 2.22
CA VAL A 405 5.07 6.97 3.25
C VAL A 405 4.58 8.42 3.27
N ILE A 406 3.29 8.59 3.02
CA ILE A 406 2.62 9.89 3.02
C ILE A 406 1.93 10.06 4.38
N ALA A 407 2.28 11.12 5.09
CA ALA A 407 1.70 11.44 6.38
C ALA A 407 1.12 12.86 6.36
N ALA A 408 -0.11 13.03 6.81
CA ALA A 408 -0.74 14.34 6.86
C ALA A 408 -1.02 14.77 8.30
N SER A 409 -0.68 16.02 8.60
CA SER A 409 -1.19 16.75 9.76
C SER A 409 -2.41 17.58 9.35
N SER A 410 -2.93 18.43 10.25
CA SER A 410 -4.07 19.30 9.92
C SER A 410 -3.71 20.40 8.90
N LYS A 411 -2.41 20.70 8.75
CA LYS A 411 -1.93 21.77 7.86
C LYS A 411 -1.01 21.32 6.73
N ARG A 412 -0.34 20.17 6.88
CA ARG A 412 0.73 19.74 5.98
C ARG A 412 0.58 18.31 5.53
N VAL A 413 1.15 18.03 4.35
CA VAL A 413 1.39 16.66 3.89
C VAL A 413 2.88 16.45 3.74
N HIS A 414 3.40 15.41 4.37
CA HIS A 414 4.79 15.03 4.39
C HIS A 414 5.00 13.75 3.56
N PHE A 415 6.06 13.73 2.78
CA PHE A 415 6.49 12.60 1.95
C PHE A 415 7.80 12.06 2.53
N ILE A 416 7.73 10.90 3.19
CA ILE A 416 8.90 10.22 3.73
C ILE A 416 9.43 9.27 2.67
N ARG A 417 10.58 9.61 2.09
CA ARG A 417 11.31 8.80 1.11
C ARG A 417 12.44 8.04 1.79
N PHE A 418 12.64 6.78 1.39
CA PHE A 418 13.70 5.91 1.92
C PHE A 418 14.84 5.78 0.91
N ILE A 419 16.05 6.15 1.36
CA ILE A 419 17.28 6.26 0.56
C ILE A 419 18.17 5.01 0.74
#